data_AF-A0A8R1EXV4-F1
#
_entry.id   AF-A0A8R1EXV4-F1
#
_cell.length_a   1.000
_cell.length_b   1.000
_cell.length_c   1.000
_cell.angle_alpha   90.00
_cell.angle_beta   90.00
_cell.angle_gamma   90.00
#
_symmetry.space_group_name_H-M   'P 1'
#
loop_
_entity.id
_entity.type
_entity.pdbx_description
1 polymer ?
#
loop_
_entity_poly.entity_id
_entity_poly.type
_entity_poly.pdbx_seq_one_letter_code
_entity_poly.pdbx_strand_id
1 'polypeptide(L)'
;MARGKTLTMPERAQVDLMVQLNMSISLMSARIHCSRTLNDCYMSDPVAYGTSKSTGRARKLKQRDERNVARAVSNTMKSAKDIWKHHAPNHASNPYNSTRAFLASKKIKVLDWPACSPNLNPIESVWGFLTRSVYKNGKHYNSISELKDAVKAVWSKIHPSYLENLSNSMPNRIFQVIQKNGGFTG
;
A
#
# COMPACT_ATOMS: atom_id res chain seq x y z
N MET A 1 -6.22 13.23 -27.51
CA MET A 1 -5.45 12.50 -28.54
C MET A 1 -6.32 11.37 -29.06
N ALA A 2 -6.56 11.30 -30.36
CA ALA A 2 -7.30 10.19 -30.96
C ALA A 2 -6.56 8.87 -30.69
N ARG A 3 -7.29 7.81 -30.31
CA ARG A 3 -6.69 6.46 -30.17
C ARG A 3 -6.34 5.94 -31.56
N GLY A 4 -5.14 5.39 -31.71
CA GLY A 4 -4.75 4.68 -32.94
C GLY A 4 -5.65 3.46 -33.20
N LYS A 5 -5.70 3.01 -34.46
CA LYS A 5 -6.49 1.83 -34.88
C LYS A 5 -6.04 0.58 -34.10
N THR A 6 -6.99 -0.15 -33.52
CA THR A 6 -6.78 -1.43 -32.83
C THR A 6 -7.43 -2.57 -33.62
N LEU A 7 -6.91 -3.80 -33.50
CA LEU A 7 -7.56 -4.97 -34.10
C LEU A 7 -8.95 -5.19 -33.50
N THR A 8 -9.94 -5.32 -34.38
CA THR A 8 -11.32 -5.73 -34.08
C THR A 8 -11.38 -7.21 -33.70
N MET A 9 -12.48 -7.65 -33.07
CA MET A 9 -12.63 -9.06 -32.70
C MET A 9 -12.52 -10.04 -33.89
N PRO A 10 -13.10 -9.77 -35.08
CA PRO A 10 -12.91 -10.62 -36.25
C PRO A 10 -11.45 -10.66 -36.74
N GLU A 11 -10.76 -9.51 -36.74
CA GLU A 11 -9.34 -9.45 -37.14
C GLU A 11 -8.44 -10.23 -36.15
N ARG A 12 -8.75 -10.19 -34.85
CA ARG A 12 -8.06 -10.99 -33.82
C ARG A 12 -8.24 -12.50 -34.05
N ALA A 13 -9.47 -12.95 -34.30
CA ALA A 13 -9.73 -14.35 -34.61
C ALA A 13 -9.00 -14.82 -35.88
N GLN A 14 -8.91 -13.96 -36.90
CA GLN A 14 -8.10 -14.23 -38.09
C GLN A 14 -6.61 -14.34 -37.77
N VAL A 15 -6.08 -13.46 -36.91
CA VAL A 15 -4.69 -13.55 -36.42
C VAL A 15 -4.47 -14.89 -35.70
N ASP A 16 -5.37 -15.30 -34.80
CA ASP A 16 -5.25 -16.57 -34.06
C ASP A 16 -5.20 -17.79 -34.98
N LEU A 17 -6.07 -17.83 -35.99
CA LEU A 17 -6.05 -18.90 -37.00
C LEU A 17 -4.74 -18.91 -37.81
N MET A 18 -4.20 -17.73 -38.15
CA MET A 18 -2.94 -17.64 -38.88
C MET A 18 -1.73 -18.03 -38.04
N VAL A 19 -1.77 -17.78 -36.73
CA VAL A 19 -0.76 -18.28 -35.76
C VAL A 19 -0.79 -19.81 -35.69
N GLN A 20 -1.98 -20.43 -35.64
CA GLN A 20 -2.12 -21.89 -35.65
C GLN A 20 -1.57 -22.53 -36.93
N LEU A 21 -1.67 -21.82 -38.06
CA LEU A 21 -1.12 -22.22 -39.36
C LEU A 21 0.35 -21.87 -39.53
N ASN A 22 1.02 -21.39 -38.48
CA ASN A 22 2.44 -21.01 -38.46
C ASN A 22 2.84 -20.01 -39.55
N MET A 23 1.94 -19.08 -39.87
CA MET A 23 2.16 -18.07 -40.90
C MET A 23 3.09 -16.96 -40.41
N SER A 24 3.82 -16.32 -41.34
CA SER A 24 4.69 -15.20 -40.98
C SER A 24 3.90 -13.90 -40.73
N ILE A 25 4.38 -13.08 -39.80
CA ILE A 25 3.79 -11.77 -39.45
C ILE A 25 3.59 -10.87 -40.68
N SER A 26 4.54 -10.91 -41.63
CA SER A 26 4.45 -10.18 -42.89
C SER A 26 3.25 -10.63 -43.74
N LEU A 27 2.98 -11.94 -43.79
CA LEU A 27 1.86 -12.51 -44.52
C LEU A 27 0.52 -12.25 -43.82
N MET A 28 0.52 -12.27 -42.48
CA MET A 28 -0.64 -11.92 -41.66
C MET A 28 -1.05 -10.46 -41.85
N SER A 29 -0.07 -9.55 -41.82
CA SER A 29 -0.25 -8.12 -42.07
C SER A 29 -0.80 -7.84 -43.47
N ALA A 30 -0.32 -8.57 -44.48
CA ALA A 30 -0.83 -8.47 -45.85
C ALA A 30 -2.28 -8.98 -46.00
N ARG A 31 -2.64 -10.08 -45.32
CA ARG A 31 -3.99 -10.67 -45.39
C ARG A 31 -5.06 -9.88 -44.65
N ILE A 32 -4.71 -9.29 -43.51
CA ILE A 32 -5.66 -8.58 -42.63
C ILE A 32 -5.61 -7.05 -42.88
N HIS A 33 -4.76 -6.58 -43.81
CA HIS A 33 -4.55 -5.16 -44.11
C HIS A 33 -4.27 -4.31 -42.86
N CYS A 34 -3.44 -4.84 -41.96
CA CYS A 34 -3.06 -4.20 -40.69
C CYS A 34 -1.54 -4.03 -40.58
N SER A 35 -1.08 -3.13 -39.72
CA SER A 35 0.36 -2.95 -39.47
C SER A 35 0.95 -4.19 -38.80
N ARG A 36 2.18 -4.56 -39.19
CA ARG A 36 2.96 -5.62 -38.53
C ARG A 36 3.04 -5.41 -37.02
N THR A 37 3.28 -4.16 -36.59
CA THR A 37 3.35 -3.79 -35.18
C THR A 37 2.03 -4.04 -34.43
N LEU A 38 0.88 -3.94 -35.09
CA LEU A 38 -0.41 -4.24 -34.42
C LEU A 38 -0.58 -5.74 -34.17
N ASN A 39 -0.16 -6.57 -35.14
CA ASN A 39 -0.15 -8.02 -34.98
C ASN A 39 0.86 -8.44 -33.92
N ASP A 40 2.08 -7.89 -33.95
CA ASP A 40 3.13 -8.17 -32.96
C ASP A 40 2.68 -7.82 -31.54
N CYS A 41 2.09 -6.63 -31.36
CA CYS A 41 1.54 -6.19 -30.07
C CYS A 41 0.40 -7.09 -29.58
N TYR A 42 -0.44 -7.61 -30.47
CA TYR A 42 -1.52 -8.53 -30.10
C TYR A 42 -0.96 -9.91 -29.75
N MET A 43 -0.08 -10.47 -30.58
CA MET A 43 0.54 -11.78 -30.36
C MET A 43 1.40 -11.84 -29.11
N SER A 44 2.01 -10.72 -28.71
CA SER A 44 2.82 -10.64 -27.50
C SER A 44 2.01 -10.78 -26.21
N ASP A 45 0.76 -10.27 -26.20
CA ASP A 45 -0.15 -10.39 -25.06
C ASP A 45 -1.62 -10.26 -25.52
N PRO A 46 -2.23 -11.34 -26.03
CA PRO A 46 -3.59 -11.31 -26.57
C PRO A 46 -4.66 -10.96 -25.53
N VAL A 47 -4.38 -11.29 -24.26
CA VAL A 47 -5.31 -11.12 -23.13
C VAL A 47 -5.36 -9.67 -22.68
N ALA A 48 -4.22 -8.99 -22.60
CA ALA A 48 -4.17 -7.58 -22.23
C ALA A 48 -4.33 -6.61 -23.42
N TYR A 49 -4.33 -7.10 -24.67
CA TYR A 49 -4.38 -6.25 -25.86
C TYR A 49 -5.63 -5.35 -25.92
N GLY A 50 -5.40 -4.05 -26.06
CA GLY A 50 -6.46 -3.03 -26.12
C GLY A 50 -7.06 -2.64 -24.77
N THR A 51 -6.60 -3.24 -23.66
CA THR A 51 -6.95 -2.77 -22.32
C THR A 51 -6.22 -1.47 -22.00
N SER A 52 -6.89 -0.55 -21.30
CA SER A 52 -6.23 0.66 -20.84
C SER A 52 -5.30 0.30 -19.68
N LYS A 53 -4.00 0.53 -19.84
CA LYS A 53 -3.07 0.42 -18.71
C LYS A 53 -3.50 1.40 -17.63
N SER A 54 -3.69 0.91 -16.40
CA SER A 54 -3.85 1.78 -15.24
C SER A 54 -2.61 2.67 -15.17
N THR A 55 -2.79 3.99 -15.10
CA THR A 55 -1.67 4.93 -14.91
C THR A 55 -1.02 4.80 -13.53
N GLY A 56 -1.43 3.80 -12.75
CA GLY A 56 -1.03 3.60 -11.38
C GLY A 56 -1.57 4.70 -10.48
N ARG A 57 -1.03 4.74 -9.27
CA ARG A 57 -1.33 5.77 -8.27
C ARG A 57 -0.99 7.15 -8.83
N ALA A 58 -1.92 8.10 -8.69
CA ALA A 58 -1.69 9.48 -9.08
C ALA A 58 -0.36 10.01 -8.49
N ARG A 59 0.39 10.78 -9.29
CA ARG A 59 1.68 11.34 -8.87
C ARG A 59 1.48 12.23 -7.65
N LYS A 60 2.34 12.08 -6.65
CA LYS A 60 2.30 12.86 -5.41
C LYS A 60 2.69 14.33 -5.63
N LEU A 61 3.54 14.61 -6.61
CA LEU A 61 4.02 15.95 -6.94
C LEU A 61 3.53 16.36 -8.33
N LYS A 62 3.16 17.63 -8.48
CA LYS A 62 2.88 18.19 -9.80
C LYS A 62 4.21 18.58 -10.45
N GLN A 63 4.24 18.61 -11.78
CA GLN A 63 5.43 19.01 -12.57
C GLN A 63 5.93 20.44 -12.24
N ARG A 64 5.07 21.30 -11.67
CA ARG A 64 5.47 22.61 -11.16
C ARG A 64 6.26 22.50 -9.86
N ASP A 65 5.86 21.59 -8.96
CA ASP A 65 6.54 21.36 -7.69
C ASP A 65 7.92 20.75 -7.93
N GLU A 66 8.03 19.80 -8.86
CA GLU A 66 9.30 19.21 -9.29
C GLU A 66 10.28 20.26 -9.82
N ARG A 67 9.81 21.20 -10.65
CA ARG A 67 10.63 22.31 -11.16
C ARG A 67 11.08 23.26 -10.06
N ASN A 68 10.22 23.53 -9.08
CA ASN A 68 10.56 24.39 -7.95
C ASN A 68 11.61 23.74 -7.05
N VAL A 69 11.50 22.43 -6.81
CA VAL A 69 12.49 21.64 -6.05
C VAL A 69 13.82 21.62 -6.80
N ALA A 70 13.83 21.31 -8.10
CA ALA A 70 15.06 21.29 -8.91
C ALA A 70 15.77 22.66 -8.91
N ARG A 71 15.01 23.76 -9.02
CA ARG A 71 15.55 25.11 -8.94
C ARG A 71 16.12 25.43 -7.55
N ALA A 72 15.45 25.00 -6.49
CA ALA A 72 15.92 25.21 -5.12
C ALA A 72 17.22 24.46 -4.83
N VAL A 73 17.31 23.19 -5.27
CA VAL A 73 18.53 22.38 -5.18
C VAL A 73 19.67 23.02 -5.95
N SER A 74 19.41 23.47 -7.19
CA SER A 74 20.47 24.06 -8.04
C SER A 74 20.99 25.40 -7.53
N ASN A 75 20.15 26.18 -6.85
CA ASN A 75 20.49 27.55 -6.45
C ASN A 75 20.94 27.66 -4.98
N THR A 76 20.96 26.57 -4.21
CA THR A 76 21.29 26.64 -2.78
C THR A 76 22.13 25.44 -2.32
N MET A 77 23.14 25.70 -1.48
CA MET A 77 23.90 24.69 -0.72
C MET A 77 23.06 24.09 0.43
N LYS A 78 21.75 23.96 0.25
CA LYS A 78 20.84 23.47 1.29
C LYS A 78 20.79 21.95 1.25
N SER A 79 20.80 21.33 2.42
CA SER A 79 20.55 19.91 2.55
C SER A 79 19.15 19.57 2.03
N ALA A 80 18.97 18.35 1.52
CA ALA A 80 17.65 17.83 1.13
C ALA A 80 16.59 18.01 2.23
N LYS A 81 17.01 17.97 3.51
CA LYS A 81 16.15 18.20 4.69
C LYS A 81 15.67 19.65 4.79
N ASP A 82 16.52 20.62 4.45
CA ASP A 82 16.19 22.04 4.51
C ASP A 82 15.33 22.46 3.32
N ILE A 83 15.58 21.89 2.14
CA ILE A 83 14.74 22.09 0.96
C ILE A 83 13.32 21.55 1.21
N TRP A 84 13.18 20.40 1.86
CA TRP A 84 11.87 19.85 2.23
C TRP A 84 11.09 20.78 3.18
N LYS A 85 11.76 21.41 4.16
CA LYS A 85 11.09 22.35 5.09
C LYS A 85 10.58 23.63 4.40
N HIS A 86 11.27 24.11 3.38
CA HIS A 86 10.96 25.41 2.74
C HIS A 86 10.12 25.29 1.46
N HIS A 87 10.22 24.18 0.73
CA HIS A 87 9.56 23.98 -0.56
C HIS A 87 8.50 22.88 -0.55
N ALA A 88 8.33 22.13 0.55
CA ALA A 88 7.10 21.37 0.71
C ALA A 88 5.95 22.38 0.64
N PRO A 89 4.91 22.11 -0.18
CA PRO A 89 3.72 22.95 -0.16
C PRO A 89 3.30 23.06 1.30
N ASN A 90 2.93 24.26 1.75
CA ASN A 90 2.29 24.49 3.04
C ASN A 90 1.00 23.67 3.08
N HIS A 91 1.13 22.37 3.28
CA HIS A 91 0.08 21.47 3.61
C HIS A 91 -0.10 21.68 5.11
N ALA A 92 -0.80 22.77 5.46
CA ALA A 92 -1.66 22.80 6.63
C ALA A 92 -2.64 21.59 6.62
N SER A 93 -2.77 20.94 5.46
CA SER A 93 -3.43 19.68 5.17
C SER A 93 -2.51 18.44 5.12
N ASN A 94 -1.29 18.47 5.67
CA ASN A 94 -0.52 17.23 5.88
C ASN A 94 -1.13 16.58 7.12
N PRO A 95 -1.82 15.43 7.01
CA PRO A 95 -2.49 14.81 8.15
C PRO A 95 -1.54 14.56 9.34
N TYR A 96 -0.24 14.36 9.07
CA TYR A 96 0.78 14.27 10.10
C TYR A 96 0.91 15.55 10.95
N ASN A 97 0.85 16.72 10.30
CA ASN A 97 0.96 18.01 10.98
C ASN A 97 -0.33 18.37 11.71
N SER A 98 -1.51 18.07 11.14
CA SER A 98 -2.78 18.31 11.81
C SER A 98 -3.00 17.38 13.01
N THR A 99 -2.64 16.09 12.91
CA THR A 99 -2.68 15.16 14.04
C THR A 99 -1.70 15.58 15.14
N ARG A 100 -0.46 15.97 14.81
CA ARG A 100 0.48 16.49 15.82
C ARG A 100 -0.03 17.77 16.47
N ALA A 101 -0.57 18.72 15.71
CA ALA A 101 -1.14 19.94 16.25
C ALA A 101 -2.34 19.65 17.17
N PHE A 102 -3.20 18.69 16.80
CA PHE A 102 -4.31 18.24 17.64
C PHE A 102 -3.84 17.59 18.95
N LEU A 103 -2.87 16.68 18.89
CA LEU A 103 -2.34 16.04 20.10
C LEU A 103 -1.66 17.08 21.02
N ALA A 104 -0.92 18.03 20.43
CA ALA A 104 -0.32 19.14 21.17
C ALA A 104 -1.38 20.06 21.81
N SER A 105 -2.47 20.39 21.10
CA SER A 105 -3.54 21.22 21.66
C SER A 105 -4.29 20.52 22.79
N LYS A 106 -4.37 19.18 22.75
CA LYS A 106 -4.89 18.34 23.84
C LYS A 106 -3.86 18.06 24.95
N LYS A 107 -2.64 18.60 24.87
CA LYS A 107 -1.53 18.36 25.80
C LYS A 107 -1.19 16.87 25.95
N ILE A 108 -1.40 16.08 24.90
CA ILE A 108 -1.08 14.65 24.88
C ILE A 108 0.39 14.49 24.50
N LYS A 109 1.19 13.93 25.41
CA LYS A 109 2.58 13.59 25.13
C LYS A 109 2.65 12.37 24.21
N VAL A 110 3.19 12.55 23.01
CA VAL A 110 3.45 11.46 22.07
C VAL A 110 4.78 10.80 22.46
N LEU A 111 4.76 9.48 22.63
CA LEU A 111 5.96 8.70 22.90
C LEU A 111 6.76 8.50 21.61
N ASP A 112 8.09 8.63 21.69
CA ASP A 112 8.97 8.27 20.58
C ASP A 112 8.97 6.75 20.43
N TRP A 113 8.46 6.28 19.28
CA TRP A 113 8.27 4.86 19.03
C TRP A 113 9.16 4.37 17.88
N PRO A 114 9.91 3.26 18.05
CA PRO A 114 10.72 2.71 16.98
C PRO A 114 9.84 2.11 15.87
N ALA A 115 10.26 2.26 14.62
CA ALA A 115 9.58 1.65 13.48
C ALA A 115 9.62 0.10 13.59
N CYS A 116 8.64 -0.57 12.98
CA CYS A 116 8.59 -2.03 12.85
C CYS A 116 8.74 -2.82 14.17
N SER A 117 8.26 -2.25 15.28
CA SER A 117 8.41 -2.85 16.62
C SER A 117 7.05 -3.29 17.20
N PRO A 118 6.36 -4.30 16.61
CA PRO A 118 5.10 -4.81 17.16
C PRO A 118 5.30 -5.42 18.54
N ASN A 119 6.48 -5.99 18.79
CA ASN A 119 6.88 -6.56 20.07
C ASN A 119 7.01 -5.56 21.20
N LEU A 120 7.00 -4.25 20.91
CA LEU A 120 6.91 -3.24 21.95
C LEU A 120 5.47 -2.76 22.15
N ASN A 121 4.53 -3.10 21.27
CA ASN A 121 3.17 -2.58 21.35
C ASN A 121 2.31 -3.50 22.24
N PRO A 122 1.82 -3.05 23.42
CA PRO A 122 0.93 -3.84 24.27
C PRO A 122 -0.32 -4.34 23.54
N ILE A 123 -0.91 -3.52 22.66
CA ILE A 123 -2.19 -3.87 22.05
C ILE A 123 -2.12 -5.14 21.18
N GLU A 124 -0.94 -5.50 20.66
CA GLU A 124 -0.75 -6.73 19.87
C GLU A 124 -1.06 -7.98 20.70
N SER A 125 -0.68 -7.98 21.99
CA SER A 125 -1.01 -9.07 22.90
C SER A 125 -2.51 -9.16 23.16
N VAL A 126 -3.19 -8.01 23.25
CA VAL A 126 -4.64 -7.93 23.38
C VAL A 126 -5.34 -8.45 22.12
N TRP A 127 -4.88 -8.06 20.92
CA TRP A 127 -5.40 -8.60 19.66
C TRP A 127 -5.25 -10.11 19.58
N GLY A 128 -4.08 -10.65 19.95
CA GLY A 128 -3.87 -12.09 20.02
C GLY A 128 -4.83 -12.79 20.99
N PHE A 129 -5.07 -12.20 22.16
CA PHE A 129 -6.04 -12.71 23.13
C PHE A 129 -7.48 -12.71 22.57
N LEU A 130 -7.90 -11.62 21.95
CA LEU A 130 -9.22 -11.48 21.35
C LEU A 130 -9.43 -12.51 20.25
N THR A 131 -8.50 -12.61 19.30
CA THR A 131 -8.61 -13.56 18.17
C THR A 131 -8.69 -15.00 18.68
N ARG A 132 -7.83 -15.41 19.62
CA ARG A 132 -7.89 -16.76 20.20
C ARG A 132 -9.21 -17.04 20.92
N SER A 133 -9.77 -16.04 21.57
CA SER A 133 -11.01 -16.19 22.34
C SER A 133 -12.26 -16.19 21.45
N VAL A 134 -12.29 -15.35 20.42
CA VAL A 134 -13.40 -15.24 19.46
C VAL A 134 -13.51 -16.50 18.62
N TYR A 135 -12.39 -17.02 18.11
CA TYR A 135 -12.34 -18.22 17.26
C TYR A 135 -12.08 -19.52 18.05
N LYS A 136 -12.25 -19.49 19.37
CA LYS A 136 -12.02 -20.65 20.24
C LYS A 136 -12.87 -21.84 19.76
N ASN A 137 -12.30 -23.04 19.81
CA ASN A 137 -12.93 -24.29 19.37
C ASN A 137 -13.36 -24.31 17.90
N GLY A 138 -12.67 -23.55 17.03
CA GLY A 138 -13.01 -23.50 15.60
C GLY A 138 -14.34 -22.79 15.33
N LYS A 139 -14.76 -21.87 16.21
CA LYS A 139 -15.98 -21.11 16.00
C LYS A 139 -15.86 -20.24 14.74
N HIS A 140 -16.84 -20.32 13.86
CA HIS A 140 -16.96 -19.49 12.67
C HIS A 140 -18.19 -18.58 12.77
N TYR A 141 -18.20 -17.51 11.98
CA TYR A 141 -19.26 -16.49 11.98
C TYR A 141 -19.77 -16.32 10.56
N ASN A 142 -21.10 -16.32 10.39
CA ASN A 142 -21.72 -16.22 9.06
C ASN A 142 -22.10 -14.78 8.70
N SER A 143 -21.97 -13.84 9.64
CA SER A 143 -22.23 -12.43 9.40
C SER A 143 -21.25 -11.52 10.13
N ILE A 144 -21.06 -10.31 9.59
CA ILE A 144 -20.24 -9.26 10.21
C ILE A 144 -20.86 -8.81 11.54
N SER A 145 -22.20 -8.81 11.67
CA SER A 145 -22.86 -8.42 12.92
C SER A 145 -22.53 -9.39 14.05
N GLU A 146 -22.66 -10.68 13.78
CA GLU A 146 -22.38 -11.74 14.75
C GLU A 146 -20.92 -11.71 15.21
N LEU A 147 -19.97 -11.50 14.27
CA LEU A 147 -18.56 -11.34 14.60
C LEU A 147 -18.32 -10.10 15.48
N LYS A 148 -18.94 -8.96 15.15
CA LYS A 148 -18.83 -7.73 15.95
C LYS A 148 -19.34 -7.94 17.38
N ASP A 149 -20.48 -8.60 17.53
CA ASP A 149 -21.09 -8.84 18.83
C ASP A 149 -20.25 -9.81 19.67
N ALA A 150 -19.68 -10.84 19.05
CA ALA A 150 -18.74 -11.73 19.72
C ALA A 150 -17.46 -11.02 20.15
N VAL A 151 -16.86 -10.17 19.31
CA VAL A 151 -15.68 -9.39 19.67
C VAL A 151 -15.99 -8.48 20.87
N LYS A 152 -17.14 -7.79 20.87
CA LYS A 152 -17.58 -6.97 22.01
C LYS A 152 -17.76 -7.80 23.28
N ALA A 153 -18.36 -8.99 23.16
CA ALA A 153 -18.60 -9.89 24.29
C ALA A 153 -17.32 -10.50 24.88
N VAL A 154 -16.27 -10.68 24.07
CA VAL A 154 -14.95 -11.09 24.56
C VAL A 154 -14.21 -9.90 25.16
N TRP A 155 -14.29 -8.72 24.51
CA TRP A 155 -13.67 -7.49 25.01
C TRP A 155 -14.14 -7.15 26.42
N SER A 156 -15.44 -7.23 26.69
CA SER A 156 -16.00 -6.96 28.02
C SER A 156 -15.56 -7.94 29.11
N LYS A 157 -15.00 -9.10 28.73
CA LYS A 157 -14.47 -10.10 29.67
C LYS A 157 -12.99 -9.91 30.00
N ILE A 158 -12.31 -8.97 29.32
CA ILE A 158 -10.91 -8.67 29.64
C ILE A 158 -10.87 -8.01 31.01
N HIS A 159 -10.26 -8.71 31.97
CA HIS A 159 -10.12 -8.18 33.31
C HIS A 159 -9.06 -7.06 33.35
N PRO A 160 -9.29 -5.95 34.09
CA PRO A 160 -8.32 -4.86 34.19
C PRO A 160 -6.90 -5.31 34.60
N SER A 161 -6.79 -6.31 35.49
CA SER A 161 -5.48 -6.83 35.90
C SER A 161 -4.67 -7.43 34.75
N TYR A 162 -5.30 -7.96 33.70
CA TYR A 162 -4.60 -8.43 32.51
C TYR A 162 -3.93 -7.26 31.76
N LEU A 163 -4.64 -6.14 31.62
CA LEU A 163 -4.13 -4.93 30.98
C LEU A 163 -3.00 -4.31 31.82
N GLU A 164 -3.15 -4.32 33.14
CA GLU A 164 -2.12 -3.84 34.06
C GLU A 164 -0.85 -4.69 33.98
N ASN A 165 -0.97 -6.01 34.02
CA ASN A 165 0.16 -6.92 33.84
C ASN A 165 0.88 -6.71 32.52
N LEU A 166 0.12 -6.45 31.45
CA LEU A 166 0.68 -6.17 30.14
C LEU A 166 1.45 -4.84 30.10
N SER A 167 0.93 -3.81 30.75
CA SER A 167 1.65 -2.55 30.95
C SER A 167 2.94 -2.77 31.77
N ASN A 168 2.84 -3.52 32.87
CA ASN A 168 3.97 -3.83 33.76
C ASN A 168 5.04 -4.72 33.09
N SER A 169 4.69 -5.43 32.01
CA SER A 169 5.65 -6.22 31.23
C SER A 169 6.55 -5.38 30.32
N MET A 170 6.20 -4.12 30.05
CA MET A 170 6.90 -3.27 29.08
C MET A 170 8.39 -3.07 29.37
N PRO A 171 8.84 -2.81 30.61
CA PRO A 171 10.26 -2.72 30.92
C PRO A 171 11.04 -3.98 30.51
N ASN A 172 10.48 -5.17 30.76
CA ASN A 172 11.10 -6.43 30.38
C ASN A 172 11.15 -6.63 28.86
N ARG A 173 10.09 -6.26 28.14
CA ARG A 173 10.07 -6.31 26.66
C ARG A 173 11.13 -5.40 26.05
N ILE A 174 11.26 -4.18 26.58
CA ILE A 174 12.29 -3.23 26.15
C ILE A 174 13.68 -3.81 26.43
N PHE A 175 13.89 -4.36 27.63
CA PHE A 175 15.16 -4.99 28.00
C PHE A 175 15.55 -6.13 27.05
N GLN A 176 14.60 -6.99 26.68
CA GLN A 176 14.86 -8.07 25.72
C GLN A 176 15.21 -7.55 24.32
N VAL A 177 14.57 -6.48 23.85
CA VAL A 177 14.90 -5.84 22.57
C VAL A 177 16.31 -5.27 22.61
N ILE A 178 16.71 -4.65 23.73
CA ILE A 178 18.07 -4.14 23.92
C ILE A 178 19.08 -5.30 23.92
N GLN A 179 18.83 -6.38 24.65
CA GLN A 179 19.72 -7.56 24.67
C GLN A 179 19.91 -8.17 23.28
N LYS A 180 18.89 -8.11 22.43
CA LYS A 180 18.93 -8.60 21.05
C LYS A 180 19.39 -7.56 20.03
N ASN A 181 19.90 -6.40 20.46
CA ASN A 181 20.33 -5.30 19.59
C ASN A 181 19.27 -4.89 18.56
N GLY A 182 18.00 -4.81 18.98
CA GLY A 182 16.87 -4.51 18.09
C GLY A 182 16.30 -5.73 17.35
N GLY A 183 16.83 -6.93 17.59
CA GLY A 183 16.35 -8.17 17.02
C GLY A 183 14.99 -8.64 17.58
N PHE A 184 14.40 -9.63 16.92
CA PHE A 184 13.09 -10.17 17.28
C PHE A 184 13.08 -10.83 18.67
N THR A 185 12.16 -10.38 19.52
CA THR A 185 11.82 -10.97 20.82
C THR A 185 10.61 -11.91 20.67
N GLY A 186 10.68 -13.10 21.23
CA GLY A 186 9.61 -14.10 21.19
C GLY A 186 8.87 -14.18 22.53
#